data_AF-A0A1C3JM85-F1
#
_entry.id   AF-A0A1C3JM85-F1
#
_cell.length_a   1.000
_cell.length_b   1.000
_cell.length_c   1.000
_cell.angle_alpha   90.00
_cell.angle_beta   90.00
_cell.angle_gamma   90.00
#
_symmetry.space_group_name_H-M   'P 1'
#
loop_
_entity.id
_entity.type
_entity.pdbx_description
1 polymer ?
#
loop_
_entity_poly.entity_id
_entity_poly.type
_entity_poly.pdbx_seq_one_letter_code
_entity_poly.pdbx_strand_id
1 'polypeptide(L)'
;MASELNQQRIIDEFLRCFRKMLMEPELSAELVRIAKEHINEPNAYQVIADAVSSQTTIKIQEEHTDADRMFINLLIDTVKSDSNLY
;
A
#
# COMPACT_ATOMS: atom_id res chain seq x y z
N MET A 1 -6.82 -2.53 26.67
CA MET A 1 -7.97 -1.69 26.27
C MET A 1 -7.59 -0.58 25.28
N ALA A 2 -6.87 0.49 25.66
CA ALA A 2 -6.52 1.57 24.70
C ALA A 2 -5.64 1.07 23.51
N SER A 3 -4.71 0.14 23.77
CA SER A 3 -3.87 -0.48 22.74
C SER A 3 -4.66 -1.39 21.79
N GLU A 4 -5.63 -2.15 22.31
CA GLU A 4 -6.44 -3.08 21.52
C GLU A 4 -7.39 -2.32 20.58
N LEU A 5 -8.00 -1.24 21.08
CA LEU A 5 -8.83 -0.34 20.25
C LEU A 5 -8.00 0.33 19.14
N ASN A 6 -6.76 0.75 19.43
CA ASN A 6 -5.88 1.31 18.41
C ASN A 6 -5.48 0.26 17.36
N GLN A 7 -5.13 -0.95 17.78
CA GLN A 7 -4.83 -2.07 16.88
C GLN A 7 -6.02 -2.40 15.97
N GLN A 8 -7.23 -2.43 16.52
CA GLN A 8 -8.44 -2.69 15.75
C GLN A 8 -8.68 -1.59 14.71
N ARG A 9 -8.47 -0.32 15.05
CA ARG A 9 -8.56 0.79 14.10
C ARG A 9 -7.57 0.65 12.95
N ILE A 10 -6.31 0.30 13.24
CA ILE A 10 -5.27 0.08 12.22
C ILE A 10 -5.68 -1.05 11.28
N ILE A 11 -6.19 -2.17 11.82
CA ILE A 11 -6.69 -3.30 11.01
C ILE A 11 -7.87 -2.86 10.14
N ASP A 12 -8.83 -2.12 10.70
CA ASP A 12 -10.00 -1.65 9.95
C ASP A 12 -9.61 -0.70 8.81
N GLU A 13 -8.64 0.18 9.03
CA GLU A 13 -8.08 1.06 8.00
C GLU A 13 -7.39 0.24 6.90
N PHE A 14 -6.55 -0.71 7.28
CA PHE A 14 -5.86 -1.61 6.34
C PHE A 14 -6.86 -2.43 5.51
N LEU A 15 -7.90 -3.00 6.14
CA LEU A 15 -8.93 -3.80 5.47
C LEU A 15 -9.77 -2.98 4.48
N ARG A 16 -9.90 -1.66 4.65
CA ARG A 16 -10.58 -0.80 3.66
C ARG A 16 -9.87 -0.82 2.31
N CYS A 17 -8.54 -0.90 2.29
CA CYS A 17 -7.77 -0.99 1.06
C CYS A 17 -8.09 -2.29 0.31
N PHE A 18 -8.13 -3.43 1.02
CA PHE A 18 -8.51 -4.71 0.40
C PHE A 18 -9.94 -4.72 -0.12
N ARG A 19 -10.89 -4.14 0.61
CA ARG A 19 -12.28 -4.04 0.14
C ARG A 19 -12.36 -3.25 -1.17
N LYS A 20 -11.59 -2.16 -1.32
CA LYS A 20 -11.52 -1.43 -2.59
C LYS A 20 -10.94 -2.31 -3.70
N MET A 21 -9.85 -3.01 -3.46
CA MET A 21 -9.25 -3.93 -4.43
C MET A 21 -10.19 -5.06 -4.87
N LEU A 22 -11.04 -5.55 -3.97
CA LEU A 22 -12.06 -6.56 -4.29
C LEU A 22 -13.22 -5.99 -5.13
N MET A 23 -13.57 -4.72 -4.93
CA MET A 23 -14.63 -4.05 -5.68
C MET A 23 -14.14 -3.50 -7.03
N GLU A 24 -12.84 -3.18 -7.13
CA GLU A 24 -12.14 -2.65 -8.31
C GLU A 24 -10.94 -3.57 -8.61
N PRO A 25 -11.13 -4.74 -9.25
CA PRO A 25 -10.06 -5.71 -9.47
C PRO A 25 -8.84 -5.14 -10.22
N GLU A 26 -9.07 -4.20 -11.14
CA GLU A 26 -8.05 -3.51 -11.92
C GLU A 26 -7.09 -2.69 -11.05
N LEU A 27 -7.55 -2.22 -9.89
CA LEU A 27 -6.74 -1.48 -8.91
C LEU A 27 -5.53 -2.31 -8.47
N SER A 28 -5.69 -3.62 -8.32
CA SER A 28 -4.58 -4.50 -7.91
C SER A 28 -3.46 -4.49 -8.94
N ALA A 29 -3.79 -4.54 -10.22
CA ALA A 29 -2.80 -4.49 -11.30
C ALA A 29 -2.12 -3.13 -11.38
N GLU A 30 -2.87 -2.05 -11.18
CA GLU A 30 -2.34 -0.68 -11.16
C GLU A 30 -1.36 -0.45 -10.00
N LEU A 31 -1.70 -0.90 -8.79
CA LEU A 31 -0.83 -0.82 -7.61
C LEU A 31 0.49 -1.56 -7.84
N VAL A 32 0.45 -2.78 -8.39
CA VAL A 32 1.66 -3.56 -8.71
C VAL A 32 2.49 -2.87 -9.78
N ARG A 33 1.86 -2.29 -10.81
CA ARG A 33 2.55 -1.51 -11.86
C ARG A 33 3.32 -0.33 -11.23
N ILE A 34 2.64 0.50 -10.44
CA ILE A 34 3.24 1.66 -9.76
C ILE A 34 4.44 1.23 -8.91
N ALA A 35 4.28 0.17 -8.12
CA ALA A 35 5.36 -0.33 -7.28
C ALA A 35 6.55 -0.83 -8.11
N LYS A 36 6.33 -1.59 -9.19
CA LYS A 36 7.39 -2.04 -10.12
C LYS A 36 8.15 -0.88 -10.77
N GLU A 37 7.45 0.19 -11.16
CA GLU A 37 8.06 1.37 -11.78
C GLU A 37 9.03 2.10 -10.84
N HIS A 38 8.74 2.13 -9.54
CA HIS A 38 9.47 2.95 -8.57
C HIS A 38 10.29 2.15 -7.54
N ILE A 39 10.30 0.81 -7.59
CA ILE A 39 10.92 -0.05 -6.57
C ILE A 39 12.44 0.16 -6.41
N ASN A 40 13.11 0.62 -7.48
CA ASN A 40 14.56 0.82 -7.52
C ASN A 40 14.98 2.26 -7.20
N GLU A 41 14.03 3.15 -6.92
CA GLU A 41 14.32 4.53 -6.53
C GLU A 41 14.98 4.57 -5.15
N PRO A 42 15.93 5.50 -4.89
CA PRO A 42 16.57 5.64 -3.57
C PRO A 42 15.57 5.85 -2.42
N ASN A 43 14.42 6.47 -2.72
CA ASN A 43 13.32 6.72 -1.80
C ASN A 43 12.05 5.96 -2.21
N ALA A 44 12.19 4.71 -2.67
CA ALA A 44 11.10 3.90 -3.23
C ALA A 44 9.81 3.95 -2.40
N TYR A 45 9.89 3.84 -1.07
CA TYR A 45 8.71 3.93 -0.20
C TYR A 45 7.90 5.22 -0.41
N GLN A 46 8.57 6.38 -0.35
CA GLN A 46 7.90 7.68 -0.48
C GLN A 46 7.34 7.86 -1.88
N VAL A 47 8.14 7.55 -2.92
CA VAL A 47 7.73 7.70 -4.31
C VAL A 47 6.52 6.82 -4.63
N ILE A 48 6.50 5.59 -4.12
CA ILE A 48 5.37 4.67 -4.28
C ILE A 48 4.14 5.18 -3.54
N ALA A 49 4.27 5.64 -2.29
CA ALA A 49 3.16 6.20 -1.53
C ALA A 49 2.51 7.40 -2.25
N ASP A 50 3.32 8.32 -2.74
CA ASP A 50 2.86 9.51 -3.48
C ASP A 50 2.20 9.13 -4.82
N ALA A 51 2.80 8.18 -5.55
CA ALA A 51 2.25 7.67 -6.81
C ALA A 51 0.92 6.93 -6.61
N VAL A 52 0.82 6.07 -5.59
CA VAL A 52 -0.44 5.39 -5.23
C VAL A 52 -1.53 6.41 -4.91
N SER A 53 -1.22 7.42 -4.08
CA SER A 53 -2.20 8.43 -3.66
C SER A 53 -2.68 9.32 -4.82
N SER A 54 -1.79 9.61 -5.77
CA SER A 54 -2.06 10.48 -6.93
C SER A 54 -2.73 9.77 -8.10
N GLN A 55 -2.40 8.50 -8.35
CA GLN A 55 -2.86 7.76 -9.52
C GLN A 55 -4.08 6.87 -9.24
N THR A 56 -4.36 6.53 -7.97
CA THR A 56 -5.41 5.56 -7.63
C THR A 56 -6.51 6.13 -6.71
N THR A 57 -7.54 5.31 -6.47
CA THR A 57 -8.61 5.59 -5.50
C THR A 57 -8.18 5.36 -4.05
N ILE A 58 -6.99 4.80 -3.80
CA ILE A 58 -6.37 4.68 -2.47
C ILE A 58 -5.76 6.02 -2.11
N LYS A 59 -6.11 6.56 -0.93
CA LYS A 59 -5.58 7.83 -0.43
C LYS A 59 -4.67 7.56 0.73
N ILE A 60 -3.41 7.92 0.56
CA ILE A 60 -2.36 7.87 1.57
C ILE A 60 -2.21 9.28 2.14
N GLN A 61 -2.22 9.40 3.47
CA GLN A 61 -2.11 10.70 4.16
C GLN A 61 -0.68 11.23 4.12
N GLU A 62 -0.47 12.55 4.14
CA GLU A 62 0.89 13.13 4.21
C GLU A 62 1.66 12.65 5.44
N GLU A 63 0.97 12.55 6.59
CA GLU A 63 1.47 11.84 7.76
C GLU A 63 0.97 10.39 7.71
N HIS A 64 1.81 9.50 7.18
CA HIS A 64 1.45 8.09 7.01
C HIS A 64 1.02 7.44 8.34
N THR A 65 -0.23 6.98 8.36
CA THR A 65 -0.75 6.14 9.45
C THR A 65 -0.02 4.79 9.48
N ASP A 66 -0.15 4.05 10.58
CA ASP A 66 0.41 2.70 10.66
C ASP A 66 -0.19 1.77 9.58
N ALA A 67 -1.47 1.94 9.25
CA ALA A 67 -2.13 1.18 8.19
C ALA A 67 -1.56 1.51 6.79
N ASP A 68 -1.30 2.79 6.51
CA ASP A 68 -0.66 3.23 5.25
C ASP A 68 0.73 2.61 5.11
N ARG A 69 1.53 2.65 6.19
CA ARG A 69 2.86 2.04 6.23
C ARG A 69 2.79 0.55 5.96
N MET A 70 1.87 -0.16 6.62
CA MET A 70 1.66 -1.60 6.40
C MET A 70 1.29 -1.90 4.95
N PHE A 71 0.40 -1.10 4.35
CA PHE A 71 -0.05 -1.30 2.98
C PHE A 71 1.06 -1.09 1.94
N ILE A 72 1.79 0.03 2.03
CA ILE A 72 2.87 0.32 1.08
C ILE A 72 4.02 -0.67 1.23
N ASN A 73 4.37 -1.07 2.46
CA ASN A 73 5.40 -2.09 2.67
C ASN A 73 4.98 -3.45 2.10
N LEU A 74 3.73 -3.87 2.31
CA LEU A 74 3.20 -5.11 1.71
C LEU A 74 3.32 -5.08 0.18
N LEU A 75 3.00 -3.94 -0.45
CA LEU A 75 3.08 -3.79 -1.89
C LEU A 75 4.54 -3.89 -2.40
N ILE A 76 5.47 -3.23 -1.72
CA ILE A 76 6.92 -3.31 -1.99
C ILE A 76 7.42 -4.74 -1.86
N ASP A 77 7.06 -5.42 -0.77
CA ASP A 77 7.50 -6.79 -0.49
C ASP A 77 6.92 -7.78 -1.52
N THR A 78 5.70 -7.56 -1.97
CA THR A 78 5.06 -8.37 -3.02
C THR A 78 5.84 -8.29 -4.33
N VAL A 79 6.20 -7.07 -4.76
CA VAL A 79 6.97 -6.86 -6.00
C VAL A 79 8.41 -7.38 -5.89
N LYS A 80 9.06 -7.19 -4.75
CA LYS A 80 10.41 -7.72 -4.51
C LYS A 80 10.43 -9.25 -4.47
N SER A 81 9.40 -9.86 -3.87
CA SER A 81 9.28 -11.33 -3.83
C SER A 81 9.04 -11.90 -5.22
N ASP A 82 8.17 -11.27 -6.03
CA ASP A 82 7.94 -11.62 -7.43
C ASP A 82 9.23 -11.53 -8.27
N SER A 83 10.03 -10.49 -8.06
CA SER A 83 11.31 -10.30 -8.77
C SER A 83 12.39 -11.32 -8.39
N ASN A 84 12.29 -11.94 -7.21
CA ASN A 84 13.20 -13.00 -6.76
C ASN A 84 12.77 -14.41 -7.22
N LEU A 85 11.57 -14.55 -7.79
CA LEU A 85 11.02 -15.82 -8.30
C LEU A 85 11.39 -16.09 -9.78
N TYR A 86 12.03 -15.12 -10.46
CA TYR A 86 12.46 -15.18 -11.86
C TYR A 86 13.91 -14.74 -12.02
#